data_AF-A0A0U5JTL3-F1
#
_entry.id   AF-A0A0U5JTL3-F1
#
_cell.length_a   1.000
_cell.length_b   1.000
_cell.length_c   1.000
_cell.angle_alpha   90.00
_cell.angle_beta   90.00
_cell.angle_gamma   90.00
#
_symmetry.space_group_name_H-M   'P 1'
#
loop_
_entity.id
_entity.type
_entity.pdbx_description
1 polymer ?
#
loop_
_entity_poly.entity_id
_entity_poly.type
_entity_poly.pdbx_seq_one_letter_code
_entity_poly.pdbx_strand_id
1 'polypeptide(L)'
;MSKENISELVNYVREDIESHLQYKLNDEQLDELRLTVRVGISISAFAPYFYNLAKYLHTSPRNNCWTIGLNTISLDLEINLQGSSIEL
;
A
#
# COMPACT_ATOMS: atom_id res chain seq x y z
N MET A 1 -7.97 -10.82 -16.14
CA MET A 1 -7.21 -9.55 -16.18
C MET A 1 -6.15 -9.69 -17.25
N SER A 2 -6.10 -8.83 -18.27
CA SER A 2 -5.00 -8.83 -19.24
C SER A 2 -3.71 -8.34 -18.58
N LYS A 3 -2.54 -8.66 -19.15
CA LYS A 3 -1.24 -8.15 -18.65
C LYS A 3 -1.16 -6.62 -18.67
N GLU A 4 -1.87 -5.98 -19.62
CA GLU A 4 -1.99 -4.51 -19.71
C GLU A 4 -2.65 -3.93 -18.45
N ASN A 5 -3.70 -4.57 -17.93
CA ASN A 5 -4.39 -4.10 -16.72
C ASN A 5 -3.51 -4.19 -15.45
N ILE A 6 -2.62 -5.16 -15.35
CA ILE A 6 -1.71 -5.29 -14.19
C ILE A 6 -0.65 -4.19 -14.21
N SER A 7 -0.07 -3.90 -15.39
CA SER A 7 0.94 -2.84 -15.51
C SER A 7 0.35 -1.46 -15.23
N GLU A 8 -0.87 -1.20 -15.69
CA GLU A 8 -1.60 0.04 -15.38
C GLU A 8 -1.87 0.17 -13.89
N LEU A 9 -2.32 -0.92 -13.24
CA LEU A 9 -2.57 -0.94 -11.80
C LEU A 9 -1.29 -0.69 -10.99
N VAL A 10 -0.18 -1.32 -11.37
CA VAL A 10 1.13 -1.12 -10.72
C VAL A 10 1.58 0.33 -10.85
N ASN A 11 1.44 0.93 -12.04
CA ASN A 11 1.80 2.34 -12.25
C ASN A 11 0.91 3.27 -11.43
N TYR A 12 -0.41 3.01 -11.39
CA TYR A 12 -1.34 3.76 -10.56
C TYR A 12 -0.97 3.69 -9.08
N VAL A 13 -0.72 2.50 -8.53
CA VAL A 13 -0.33 2.31 -7.12
C VAL A 13 1.00 3.01 -6.82
N ARG A 14 1.99 2.89 -7.72
CA ARG A 14 3.28 3.59 -7.60
C ARG A 14 3.09 5.10 -7.52
N GLU A 15 2.30 5.67 -8.42
CA GLU A 15 2.05 7.11 -8.50
C GLU A 15 1.23 7.61 -7.30
N ASP A 16 0.26 6.82 -6.81
CA ASP A 16 -0.53 7.16 -5.63
C ASP A 16 0.33 7.19 -4.36
N ILE A 17 1.21 6.19 -4.19
CA ILE A 17 2.17 6.12 -3.07
C ILE A 17 3.16 7.28 -3.15
N GLU A 18 3.73 7.56 -4.32
CA GLU A 18 4.71 8.64 -4.47
C GLU A 18 4.06 10.02 -4.23
N SER A 19 2.87 10.26 -4.77
CA SER A 19 2.18 11.55 -4.63
C SER A 19 1.69 11.84 -3.21
N HIS A 20 1.13 10.84 -2.52
CA HIS A 20 0.53 11.06 -1.19
C HIS A 20 1.49 10.79 -0.04
N LEU A 21 2.34 9.77 -0.17
CA LEU A 21 3.25 9.34 0.89
C LEU A 21 4.64 9.93 0.73
N GLN A 22 4.99 10.40 -0.48
CA GLN A 22 6.36 10.81 -0.85
C GLN A 22 7.36 9.65 -0.73
N TYR A 23 6.84 8.41 -0.79
CA TYR A 23 7.63 7.19 -0.76
C TYR A 23 7.80 6.68 -2.18
N LYS A 24 9.03 6.32 -2.56
CA LYS A 24 9.31 5.75 -3.88
C LYS A 24 9.57 4.26 -3.73
N LEU A 25 8.71 3.44 -4.36
CA LEU A 25 8.94 2.02 -4.46
C LEU A 25 10.23 1.74 -5.24
N ASN A 26 11.06 0.84 -4.72
CA ASN A 26 12.24 0.35 -5.42
C ASN A 26 11.85 -0.74 -6.44
N ASP A 27 12.81 -1.17 -7.25
CA ASP A 27 12.54 -2.14 -8.33
C ASP A 27 12.06 -3.49 -7.80
N GLU A 28 12.60 -3.95 -6.65
CA GLU A 28 12.19 -5.20 -6.00
C GLU A 28 10.72 -5.15 -5.54
N GLN A 29 10.31 -4.04 -4.94
CA GLN A 29 8.95 -3.78 -4.51
C GLN A 29 7.97 -3.65 -5.68
N LEU A 30 8.40 -3.03 -6.78
CA LEU A 30 7.61 -2.95 -8.01
C LEU A 30 7.44 -4.32 -8.65
N ASP A 31 8.47 -5.16 -8.62
CA ASP A 31 8.41 -6.53 -9.13
C ASP A 31 7.53 -7.42 -8.25
N GLU A 32 7.59 -7.29 -6.92
CA GLU A 32 6.66 -7.98 -6.00
C GLU A 32 5.21 -7.60 -6.28
N LEU A 33 4.94 -6.30 -6.46
CA LEU A 33 3.61 -5.79 -6.78
C LEU A 33 3.08 -6.30 -8.12
N ARG A 34 3.95 -6.42 -9.13
CA ARG A 34 3.60 -7.00 -10.44
C ARG A 34 3.24 -8.48 -10.35
N LEU A 35 3.93 -9.23 -9.49
CA LEU A 35 3.76 -10.69 -9.36
C LEU A 35 2.58 -11.07 -8.46
N THR A 36 2.40 -10.34 -7.36
CA THR A 36 1.50 -10.74 -6.27
C THR A 36 0.33 -9.79 -6.05
N VAL A 37 0.36 -8.61 -6.68
CA VAL A 37 -0.58 -7.49 -6.39
C VAL A 37 -0.50 -7.03 -4.93
N ARG A 38 0.64 -7.31 -4.27
CA ARG A 38 0.96 -6.92 -2.90
C ARG A 38 2.40 -6.45 -2.86
N VAL A 39 2.71 -5.59 -1.90
CA VAL A 39 4.07 -5.15 -1.66
C VAL A 39 4.32 -5.07 -0.16
N GLY A 40 5.37 -5.74 0.29
CA GLY A 40 5.85 -5.63 1.65
C GLY A 40 6.80 -4.45 1.79
N ILE A 41 6.56 -3.58 2.78
CA ILE A 41 7.51 -2.53 3.15
C ILE A 41 7.84 -2.70 4.63
N SER A 42 9.13 -2.81 4.96
CA SER A 42 9.53 -2.91 6.36
C SER A 42 9.16 -1.65 7.13
N ILE A 43 8.71 -1.82 8.37
CA ILE A 43 8.34 -0.71 9.25
C ILE A 43 9.49 0.29 9.37
N SER A 44 10.74 -0.17 9.46
CA SER A 44 11.89 0.72 9.57
C SER A 44 12.07 1.61 8.33
N ALA A 45 11.82 1.08 7.14
CA ALA A 45 11.89 1.85 5.90
C ALA A 45 10.70 2.80 5.75
N PHE A 46 9.53 2.41 6.26
CA PHE A 46 8.29 3.16 6.10
C PHE A 46 8.02 4.19 7.21
N ALA A 47 8.62 4.02 8.39
CA ALA A 47 8.41 4.87 9.57
C ALA A 47 8.56 6.38 9.31
N PRO A 48 9.53 6.87 8.51
CA PRO A 48 9.64 8.30 8.20
C PRO A 48 8.41 8.88 7.49
N TYR A 49 7.62 8.04 6.83
CA TYR A 49 6.46 8.42 6.02
C TYR A 49 5.13 8.31 6.77
N PHE A 50 5.13 7.89 8.04
CA PHE A 50 3.91 7.72 8.84
C PHE A 50 3.08 9.00 8.98
N TYR A 51 3.71 10.17 9.02
CA TYR A 51 2.99 11.44 9.04
C TYR A 51 2.20 11.67 7.74
N ASN A 52 2.83 11.44 6.60
CA ASN A 52 2.19 11.57 5.29
C ASN A 52 1.10 10.51 5.11
N LEU A 53 1.36 9.29 5.58
CA LEU A 53 0.36 8.23 5.65
C LEU A 53 -0.85 8.70 6.43
N ALA A 54 -0.68 9.13 7.68
CA ALA A 54 -1.78 9.61 8.52
C ALA A 54 -2.57 10.74 7.84
N LYS A 55 -1.88 11.70 7.21
CA LYS A 55 -2.52 12.77 6.43
C LYS A 55 -3.36 12.20 5.28
N TYR A 56 -2.81 11.29 4.48
CA TYR A 56 -3.51 10.61 3.39
C TYR A 56 -4.77 9.89 3.91
N LEU A 57 -4.68 9.16 5.04
CA LEU A 57 -5.83 8.45 5.62
C LEU A 57 -6.97 9.42 5.97
N HIS A 58 -6.63 10.58 6.54
CA HIS A 58 -7.61 11.59 6.95
C HIS A 58 -8.25 12.33 5.78
N THR A 59 -7.54 12.48 4.66
CA THR A 59 -8.04 13.24 3.49
C THR A 59 -8.58 12.36 2.38
N SER A 60 -8.44 11.03 2.48
CA SER A 60 -8.86 10.12 1.41
C SER A 60 -10.38 10.18 1.24
N PRO A 61 -10.89 10.52 0.04
CA PRO A 61 -12.33 10.59 -0.22
C PRO A 61 -12.99 9.20 -0.32
N ARG A 62 -12.18 8.13 -0.35
CA ARG A 62 -12.67 6.74 -0.38
C ARG A 62 -12.80 6.25 1.04
N ASN A 63 -13.90 5.53 1.35
CA ASN A 63 -14.10 4.75 2.57
C ASN A 63 -13.09 3.59 2.65
N ASN A 64 -11.79 3.93 2.74
CA ASN A 64 -10.73 2.95 2.89
C ASN A 64 -10.84 2.38 4.31
N CYS A 65 -11.11 1.08 4.42
CA CYS A 65 -11.12 0.38 5.70
C CYS A 65 -9.69 -0.06 6.04
N TRP A 66 -9.11 0.57 7.06
CA TRP A 66 -7.77 0.26 7.54
C TRP A 66 -7.86 -0.79 8.65
N THR A 67 -6.99 -1.81 8.61
CA THR A 67 -6.96 -2.86 9.64
C THR A 67 -5.55 -3.03 10.18
N ILE A 68 -5.45 -3.07 11.51
CA ILE A 68 -4.23 -3.49 12.20
C ILE A 68 -4.46 -4.93 12.62
N GLY A 69 -3.63 -5.84 12.11
CA GLY A 69 -3.67 -7.27 12.42
C GLY A 69 -2.57 -7.62 13.41
N LEU A 70 -2.94 -8.26 14.52
CA LEU A 70 -1.99 -8.85 15.44
C LEU A 70 -1.95 -10.36 15.19
N ASN A 71 -0.88 -10.85 14.57
CA ASN A 71 -0.70 -12.28 14.39
C ASN A 71 0.03 -12.87 15.60
N THR A 72 -0.73 -13.40 16.55
CA THR A 72 -0.20 -13.98 17.79
C THR A 72 0.48 -15.33 17.59
N ILE A 73 0.30 -15.98 16.43
CA ILE A 73 0.90 -17.29 16.12
C ILE A 73 2.34 -17.12 15.64
N SER A 74 2.61 -16.11 14.81
CA SER A 74 3.97 -15.80 14.37
C SER A 74 4.66 -14.74 15.23
N LEU A 75 3.93 -14.15 16.20
CA LEU A 75 4.35 -12.97 16.98
C LEU A 75 4.62 -11.73 16.11
N ASP A 76 4.13 -11.73 14.88
CA ASP A 76 4.27 -10.61 13.95
C ASP A 76 3.16 -9.59 14.19
N LEU A 77 3.57 -8.32 14.22
CA LEU A 77 2.66 -7.19 14.09
C LEU A 77 2.56 -6.83 12.60
N GLU A 78 1.38 -6.99 12.03
CA GLU A 78 1.12 -6.63 10.63
C GLU A 78 0.17 -5.45 10.55
N ILE A 79 0.60 -4.38 9.87
CA ILE A 79 -0.27 -3.26 9.52
C ILE A 79 -0.68 -3.45 8.07
N ASN A 80 -1.94 -3.77 7.83
CA ASN A 80 -2.47 -4.00 6.50
C ASN A 80 -3.27 -2.78 6.02
N LEU A 81 -2.75 -2.13 4.98
CA LEU A 81 -3.40 -1.02 4.29
C LEU A 81 -4.24 -1.59 3.15
N GLN A 82 -5.55 -1.75 3.35
CA GLN A 82 -6.47 -2.24 2.31
C GLN A 82 -7.35 -1.09 1.79
N GLY A 83 -7.00 -0.56 0.62
CA GLY A 83 -7.88 0.34 -0.13
C GLY A 83 -8.95 -0.47 -0.85
N SER A 84 -10.20 -0.29 -0.48
CA SER A 84 -11.36 -0.90 -1.15
C SER A 84 -12.11 0.19 -1.92
N SER A 85 -12.08 0.14 -3.25
CA SER A 85 -13.06 0.83 -4.07
C SER A 85 -14.30 -0.05 -4.23
N ILE A 86 -14.96 -0.41 -3.13
CA ILE A 86 -16.35 -0.85 -3.24
C ILE A 86 -17.18 0.43 -3.23
N GLU A 87 -17.52 0.91 -4.43
CA GLU A 87 -18.75 1.70 -4.58
C GLU A 87 -19.89 0.78 -4.15
N LEU A 88 -20.47 1.05 -2.97
CA LEU A 88 -21.81 0.61 -2.61
C LEU A 88 -22.81 1.63 -3.18
#